data_AF-A0A956MQF0-F1
#
_entry.id   AF-A0A956MQF0-F1
#
_cell.length_a   1.000
_cell.length_b   1.000
_cell.length_c   1.000
_cell.angle_alpha   90.00
_cell.angle_beta   90.00
_cell.angle_gamma   90.00
#
_symmetry.space_group_name_H-M   'P 1'
#
loop_
_entity.id
_entity.type
_entity.pdbx_description
1 polymer ?
#
loop_
_entity_poly.entity_id
_entity_poly.type
_entity_poly.pdbx_seq_one_letter_code
_entity_poly.pdbx_strand_id
1 'polypeptide(L)'
;MKRRAIITAAMVAFMAFGMSTASAQEQNVDWKLVSKNLVKALASDNAGLRQSAMLMIVRHGDKLQVKDAVYDVMHVYRTSDNPCVQKLALATLHKMESKWAMGFLRVDYRFQKSDELKRMVAAILQEYDAKREAAS
;
A
#
# COMPACT_ATOMS: atom_id res chain seq x y z
N MET A 1 7.81 -65.92 -18.37
CA MET A 1 8.05 -64.82 -19.34
C MET A 1 6.71 -64.32 -19.87
N LYS A 2 6.35 -63.05 -19.59
CA LYS A 2 5.23 -62.24 -20.15
C LYS A 2 4.64 -61.34 -19.06
N ARG A 3 5.32 -60.24 -18.69
CA ARG A 3 4.73 -59.04 -18.03
C ARG A 3 5.69 -57.84 -18.20
N ARG A 4 5.91 -57.39 -19.44
CA ARG A 4 6.65 -56.16 -19.76
C ARG A 4 5.98 -55.49 -20.97
N ALA A 5 4.77 -54.97 -20.80
CA ALA A 5 4.07 -54.23 -21.88
C ALA A 5 2.92 -53.36 -21.35
N ILE A 6 3.00 -52.81 -20.13
CA ILE A 6 1.96 -51.92 -19.59
C ILE A 6 2.61 -50.77 -18.80
N ILE A 7 3.62 -50.09 -19.37
CA ILE A 7 4.16 -48.86 -18.80
C ILE A 7 4.55 -47.94 -19.97
N THR A 8 3.59 -47.54 -20.81
CA THR A 8 3.89 -46.60 -21.91
C THR A 8 2.66 -45.82 -22.40
N ALA A 9 1.68 -45.56 -21.53
CA ALA A 9 0.50 -44.78 -21.92
C ALA A 9 0.06 -43.71 -20.90
N ALA A 10 0.77 -43.56 -19.77
CA ALA A 10 0.40 -42.60 -18.72
C ALA A 10 1.22 -41.30 -18.71
N MET A 11 2.25 -41.16 -19.56
CA MET A 11 3.17 -40.01 -19.54
C MET A 11 2.79 -38.85 -20.48
N VAL A 12 1.77 -39.00 -21.34
CA VAL A 12 1.42 -37.97 -22.34
C VAL A 12 0.23 -37.11 -21.91
N ALA A 13 -0.53 -37.51 -20.89
CA ALA A 13 -1.73 -36.78 -20.45
C ALA A 13 -1.45 -35.61 -19.47
N PHE A 14 -0.21 -35.43 -18.99
CA PHE A 14 0.13 -34.38 -18.02
C PHE A 14 0.64 -33.07 -18.65
N MET A 15 0.85 -33.02 -19.97
CA MET A 15 1.30 -31.79 -20.67
C MET A 15 0.17 -30.99 -21.33
N ALA A 16 -1.09 -31.38 -21.12
CA ALA A 16 -2.25 -30.74 -21.75
C ALA A 16 -3.04 -29.79 -20.82
N PHE A 17 -2.64 -29.61 -19.56
CA PHE A 17 -3.10 -28.45 -18.79
C PHE A 17 -2.27 -27.25 -19.23
N GLY A 18 -2.71 -26.74 -20.37
CA GLY A 18 -2.22 -25.55 -21.02
C GLY A 18 -1.91 -24.47 -20.00
N MET A 19 -0.67 -24.03 -20.07
CA MET A 19 -0.26 -22.68 -19.77
C MET A 19 -1.37 -21.73 -20.18
N SER A 20 -2.25 -21.39 -19.24
CA SER A 20 -3.01 -20.16 -19.31
C SER A 20 -1.97 -19.08 -19.14
N THR A 21 -1.32 -18.74 -20.26
CA THR A 21 -0.75 -17.43 -20.46
C THR A 21 -1.96 -16.48 -20.38
N ALA A 22 -2.37 -16.18 -19.16
CA ALA A 22 -2.98 -14.91 -18.88
C ALA A 22 -1.89 -13.89 -19.25
N SER A 23 -1.78 -13.60 -20.55
CA SER A 23 -1.29 -12.34 -21.03
C SER A 23 -2.13 -11.34 -20.26
N ALA A 24 -1.57 -10.84 -19.16
CA ALA A 24 -2.07 -9.71 -18.43
C ALA A 24 -2.10 -8.59 -19.45
N GLN A 25 -3.20 -8.53 -20.18
CA GLN A 25 -3.55 -7.44 -21.04
C GLN A 25 -3.44 -6.25 -20.10
N GLU A 26 -2.43 -5.43 -20.33
CA GLU A 26 -2.11 -4.27 -19.53
C GLU A 26 -3.34 -3.37 -19.65
N GLN A 27 -4.33 -3.63 -18.78
CA GLN A 27 -5.58 -2.91 -18.77
C GLN A 27 -5.16 -1.47 -18.59
N ASN A 28 -5.61 -0.61 -19.49
CA ASN A 28 -5.38 0.81 -19.37
C ASN A 28 -6.11 1.27 -18.10
N VAL A 29 -5.38 1.24 -16.97
CA VAL A 29 -5.93 1.55 -15.67
C VAL A 29 -6.19 3.05 -15.64
N ASP A 30 -7.46 3.42 -15.49
CA ASP A 30 -7.84 4.81 -15.25
C ASP A 30 -7.44 5.22 -13.82
N TRP A 31 -6.19 5.66 -13.67
CA TRP A 31 -5.63 6.10 -12.39
C TRP A 31 -6.36 7.31 -11.79
N LYS A 32 -7.05 8.10 -12.61
CA LYS A 32 -7.86 9.22 -12.13
C LYS A 32 -9.13 8.72 -11.43
N LEU A 33 -9.82 7.74 -12.04
CA LEU A 33 -10.97 7.09 -11.41
C LEU A 33 -10.55 6.34 -10.14
N VAL A 34 -9.43 5.61 -10.19
CA VAL A 34 -8.88 4.93 -9.01
C VAL A 34 -8.61 5.92 -7.88
N SER A 35 -7.91 7.03 -8.16
CA SER A 35 -7.63 8.07 -7.17
C SER A 35 -8.90 8.61 -6.51
N LYS A 36 -9.93 8.94 -7.32
CA LYS A 36 -11.23 9.43 -6.83
C LYS A 36 -11.92 8.41 -5.92
N ASN A 37 -11.88 7.13 -6.28
CA ASN A 37 -12.49 6.06 -5.48
C ASN A 37 -11.72 5.80 -4.18
N LEU A 38 -10.38 5.90 -4.20
CA LEU A 38 -9.57 5.78 -2.99
C LEU A 38 -9.84 6.92 -1.99
N VAL A 39 -10.01 8.16 -2.46
CA VAL A 39 -10.41 9.28 -1.61
C VAL A 39 -11.75 8.98 -0.92
N LYS A 40 -12.76 8.51 -1.66
CA LYS A 40 -14.06 8.12 -1.09
C LYS A 40 -13.94 6.95 -0.11
N ALA A 41 -13.10 5.97 -0.42
CA ALA A 41 -12.87 4.80 0.43
C ALA A 41 -12.22 5.19 1.76
N LEU A 42 -11.26 6.11 1.75
CA LEU A 42 -10.60 6.65 2.95
C LEU A 42 -11.57 7.41 3.86
N ALA A 43 -12.51 8.16 3.28
CA ALA A 43 -13.54 8.89 4.01
C ALA A 43 -14.72 8.01 4.51
N SER A 44 -14.75 6.72 4.12
CA SER A 44 -15.85 5.84 4.51
C SER A 44 -15.77 5.40 5.98
N ASP A 45 -16.90 5.05 6.60
CA ASP A 45 -16.93 4.49 7.96
C ASP A 45 -16.44 3.03 8.03
N ASN A 46 -16.30 2.35 6.88
CA ASN A 46 -15.85 0.97 6.82
C ASN A 46 -14.33 0.86 7.01
N ALA A 47 -13.91 0.33 8.17
CA ALA A 47 -12.48 0.19 8.50
C ALA A 47 -11.69 -0.67 7.50
N GLY A 48 -12.27 -1.76 7.00
CA GLY A 48 -11.62 -2.64 6.02
C GLY A 48 -11.42 -1.94 4.67
N LEU A 49 -12.39 -1.12 4.25
CA LEU A 49 -12.28 -0.31 3.04
C LEU A 49 -11.20 0.76 3.17
N ARG A 50 -11.13 1.46 4.31
CA ARG A 50 -10.05 2.42 4.60
C ARG A 50 -8.67 1.77 4.56
N GLN A 51 -8.51 0.62 5.21
CA GLN A 51 -7.23 -0.11 5.25
C GLN A 51 -6.82 -0.60 3.85
N SER A 52 -7.77 -1.11 3.06
CA SER A 52 -7.52 -1.52 1.69
C SER A 52 -7.10 -0.32 0.82
N ALA A 53 -7.74 0.83 1.00
CA ALA A 53 -7.38 2.06 0.30
C ALA A 53 -5.96 2.55 0.67
N MET A 54 -5.62 2.56 1.96
CA MET A 54 -4.27 2.88 2.43
C MET A 54 -3.21 1.95 1.80
N LEU A 55 -3.46 0.64 1.78
CA LEU A 55 -2.55 -0.33 1.16
C LEU A 55 -2.35 -0.07 -0.35
N MET A 56 -3.42 0.30 -1.06
CA MET A 56 -3.34 0.66 -2.48
C MET A 56 -2.50 1.93 -2.69
N ILE A 57 -2.62 2.91 -1.81
CA ILE A 57 -1.81 4.13 -1.85
C ILE A 57 -0.34 3.81 -1.60
N VAL A 58 -0.03 2.99 -0.60
CA VAL A 58 1.36 2.56 -0.34
C VAL A 58 1.98 1.91 -1.58
N ARG A 59 1.23 1.05 -2.28
CA ARG A 59 1.70 0.31 -3.46
C ARG A 59 1.85 1.17 -4.72
N HIS A 60 0.98 2.15 -4.92
CA HIS A 60 0.85 2.86 -6.20
C HIS A 60 0.87 4.39 -6.07
N GLY A 61 1.30 4.93 -4.94
CA GLY A 61 1.16 6.37 -4.63
C GLY A 61 1.78 7.31 -5.65
N ASP A 62 2.79 6.88 -6.39
CA ASP A 62 3.43 7.62 -7.50
C ASP A 62 2.46 7.90 -8.66
N LYS A 63 1.40 7.09 -8.82
CA LYS A 63 0.38 7.22 -9.87
C LYS A 63 -0.92 7.87 -9.40
N LEU A 64 -1.03 8.17 -8.10
CA LEU A 64 -2.30 8.52 -7.46
C LEU A 64 -2.37 10.00 -7.06
N GLN A 65 -3.54 10.60 -7.25
CA GLN A 65 -3.87 11.96 -6.81
C GLN A 65 -4.79 11.91 -5.59
N VAL A 66 -4.22 11.61 -4.42
CA VAL A 66 -4.97 11.37 -3.16
C VAL A 66 -4.73 12.43 -2.08
N LYS A 67 -4.12 13.57 -2.44
CA LYS A 67 -3.72 14.63 -1.48
C LYS A 67 -4.88 15.18 -0.65
N ASP A 68 -6.10 15.15 -1.18
CA ASP A 68 -7.29 15.66 -0.47
C ASP A 68 -7.71 14.76 0.71
N ALA A 69 -7.29 13.49 0.72
CA ALA A 69 -7.64 12.53 1.78
C ALA A 69 -6.57 12.41 2.88
N VAL A 70 -5.60 13.33 2.94
CA VAL A 70 -4.52 13.30 3.95
C VAL A 70 -5.09 13.37 5.36
N TYR A 71 -6.15 14.17 5.56
CA TYR A 71 -6.82 14.32 6.86
C TYR A 71 -7.39 12.98 7.35
N ASP A 72 -8.04 12.21 6.47
CA ASP A 72 -8.64 10.92 6.83
C ASP A 72 -7.57 9.92 7.30
N VAL A 73 -6.43 9.88 6.62
CA VAL A 73 -5.30 9.02 7.01
C VAL A 73 -4.68 9.47 8.34
N MET A 74 -4.51 10.78 8.54
CA MET A 74 -4.03 11.34 9.82
C MET A 74 -4.99 11.03 10.97
N HIS A 75 -6.30 11.08 10.72
CA HIS A 75 -7.30 10.71 11.70
C HIS A 75 -7.13 9.25 12.11
N VAL A 76 -7.04 8.32 11.15
CA VAL A 76 -6.83 6.89 11.41
C VAL A 76 -5.54 6.64 12.20
N TYR A 77 -4.44 7.31 11.85
CA TYR A 77 -3.18 7.22 12.59
C TYR A 77 -3.33 7.59 14.07
N ARG A 78 -4.05 8.68 14.36
CA ARG A 78 -4.21 9.21 15.72
C ARG A 78 -5.20 8.44 16.57
N THR A 79 -6.28 7.90 15.96
CA THR A 79 -7.40 7.31 16.71
C THR A 79 -7.37 5.79 16.76
N SER A 80 -6.53 5.12 15.96
CA SER A 80 -6.47 3.67 15.99
C SER A 80 -5.69 3.14 17.20
N ASP A 81 -6.33 2.29 17.99
CA ASP A 81 -5.67 1.54 19.07
C ASP A 81 -4.85 0.33 18.55
N ASN A 82 -4.97 0.01 17.25
CA ASN A 82 -4.26 -1.11 16.65
C ASN A 82 -2.91 -0.66 16.07
N PRO A 83 -1.76 -1.10 16.61
CA PRO A 83 -0.45 -0.68 16.14
C PRO A 83 -0.20 -0.98 14.65
N CYS A 84 -0.76 -2.07 14.12
CA CYS A 84 -0.62 -2.41 12.69
C CYS A 84 -1.32 -1.39 11.80
N VAL A 85 -2.50 -0.90 12.22
CA VAL A 85 -3.25 0.12 11.49
C VAL A 85 -2.54 1.47 11.57
N GLN A 86 -1.99 1.83 12.73
CA GLN A 86 -1.17 3.04 12.89
C GLN A 86 0.06 3.02 11.98
N LYS A 87 0.78 1.90 11.91
CA LYS A 87 1.94 1.72 11.01
C LYS A 87 1.55 1.83 9.54
N LEU A 88 0.42 1.23 9.15
CA LEU A 88 -0.11 1.34 7.79
C LEU A 88 -0.48 2.80 7.45
N ALA A 89 -1.16 3.49 8.36
CA ALA A 89 -1.49 4.91 8.17
C ALA A 89 -0.21 5.76 8.04
N LEU A 90 0.80 5.50 8.87
CA LEU A 90 2.08 6.20 8.82
C LEU A 90 2.82 5.98 7.49
N ALA A 91 2.90 4.74 7.00
CA ALA A 91 3.45 4.42 5.68
C ALA A 91 2.68 5.10 4.55
N THR A 92 1.35 5.21 4.70
CA THR A 92 0.49 5.91 3.74
C THR A 92 0.78 7.41 3.74
N LEU A 93 0.88 8.06 4.91
CA LEU A 93 1.23 9.48 5.03
C LEU A 93 2.59 9.79 4.40
N HIS A 94 3.56 8.92 4.62
CA HIS A 94 4.87 9.02 3.98
C HIS A 94 4.75 8.99 2.46
N LYS A 95 4.00 8.02 1.91
CA LYS A 95 3.82 7.87 0.46
C LYS A 95 3.06 9.05 -0.19
N MET A 96 2.18 9.72 0.56
CA MET A 96 1.45 10.90 0.09
C MET A 96 2.32 12.17 0.02
N GLU A 97 3.48 12.18 0.70
CA GLU A 97 4.46 13.29 0.74
C GLU A 97 3.84 14.68 0.98
N SER A 98 2.76 14.74 1.77
CA SER A 98 2.07 16.00 2.06
C SER A 98 2.85 16.84 3.07
N LYS A 99 3.20 18.08 2.70
CA LYS A 99 3.83 19.06 3.60
C LYS A 99 3.06 19.21 4.92
N TRP A 100 1.73 19.16 4.85
CA TRP A 100 0.88 19.27 6.03
C TRP A 100 1.00 18.03 6.93
N ALA A 101 1.01 16.82 6.35
CA ALA A 101 1.24 15.58 7.08
C ALA A 101 2.62 15.56 7.77
N MET A 102 3.68 16.00 7.07
CA MET A 102 5.02 16.08 7.66
C MET A 102 5.10 17.09 8.81
N GLY A 103 4.40 18.22 8.69
CA GLY A 103 4.25 19.19 9.79
C GLY A 103 3.58 18.55 11.01
N PHE A 104 2.50 17.79 10.81
CA PHE A 104 1.84 17.04 11.87
C PHE A 104 2.77 15.99 12.52
N LEU A 105 3.47 15.20 11.72
CA LEU A 105 4.38 14.15 12.22
C LEU A 105 5.54 14.72 13.05
N ARG A 106 6.04 15.92 12.72
CA ARG A 106 7.07 16.61 13.55
C ARG A 106 6.56 16.96 14.95
N VAL A 107 5.28 17.33 15.05
CA VAL A 107 4.64 17.60 16.34
C VAL A 107 4.42 16.28 17.08
N ASP A 108 3.85 15.28 16.42
CA ASP A 108 3.58 13.96 17.01
C ASP A 108 4.84 13.28 17.55
N TYR A 109 5.97 13.37 16.83
CA TYR A 109 7.26 12.80 17.24
C TYR A 109 7.66 13.13 18.69
N ARG A 110 7.33 14.34 19.16
CA ARG A 110 7.67 14.80 20.52
C ARG A 110 6.82 14.12 21.60
N PHE A 111 5.60 13.72 21.25
CA PHE A 111 4.61 13.15 22.17
C PHE A 111 4.39 11.65 21.96
N GLN A 112 5.01 11.07 20.93
CA GLN A 112 4.89 9.65 20.60
C GLN A 112 5.48 8.78 21.71
N LYS A 113 4.63 7.95 22.33
CA LYS A 113 4.99 7.08 23.45
C LYS A 113 5.60 5.74 23.00
N SER A 114 5.23 5.28 21.80
CA SER A 114 5.79 4.05 21.25
C SER A 114 7.15 4.32 20.61
N ASP A 115 8.22 3.73 21.15
CA ASP A 115 9.57 3.85 20.60
C ASP A 115 9.67 3.35 19.15
N GLU A 116 8.86 2.35 18.79
CA GLU A 116 8.80 1.87 17.43
C GLU A 116 8.20 2.92 16.49
N LEU A 117 7.02 3.45 16.82
CA LEU A 117 6.39 4.50 16.01
C LEU A 117 7.26 5.75 15.95
N LYS A 118 7.90 6.12 17.06
CA LYS A 118 8.80 7.26 17.14
C LYS A 118 9.99 7.13 16.17
N ARG A 119 10.59 5.93 16.08
CA ARG A 119 11.66 5.64 15.11
C ARG A 119 11.16 5.72 13.67
N MET A 120 9.98 5.18 13.38
CA MET A 120 9.39 5.25 12.05
C MET A 120 9.11 6.70 11.63
N VAL A 121 8.54 7.51 12.53
CA VAL A 121 8.29 8.94 12.29
C VAL A 121 9.60 9.68 12.03
N ALA A 122 10.65 9.44 12.83
CA ALA A 122 11.96 10.05 12.61
C ALA A 122 12.53 9.72 11.21
N ALA A 123 12.48 8.45 10.81
CA ALA A 123 12.98 8.02 9.50
C ALA A 123 12.23 8.70 8.35
N ILE A 124 10.89 8.77 8.44
CA ILE A 124 10.05 9.44 7.44
C ILE A 124 10.38 10.92 7.31
N LEU A 125 10.56 11.61 8.44
CA LEU A 125 10.89 13.03 8.46
C LEU A 125 12.28 13.30 7.89
N GLN A 126 13.27 12.46 8.25
CA GLN A 126 14.63 12.56 7.73
C GLN A 126 14.66 12.37 6.21
N GLU A 127 13.97 11.36 5.69
CA GLU A 127 13.89 11.13 4.25
C GLU A 127 13.22 12.30 3.51
N TYR A 128 12.11 12.81 4.06
CA TYR A 128 11.39 13.94 3.48
C TYR A 128 12.26 15.21 3.42
N ASP A 129 13.00 15.51 4.49
CA ASP A 129 13.87 16.67 4.55
C ASP A 129 15.06 16.54 3.57
N ALA A 130 15.68 15.36 3.48
CA ALA A 130 16.73 15.08 2.51
C ALA A 130 16.24 15.25 1.05
N LYS A 131 15.03 14.77 0.72
CA LYS A 131 14.43 14.97 -0.62
C LYS A 131 14.19 16.45 -0.92
N ARG A 132 13.77 17.24 0.07
CA ARG A 132 13.54 18.68 -0.11
C ARG A 132 14.81 19.47 -0.31
N GLU A 133 15.88 19.13 0.41
CA GLU A 133 17.20 19.73 0.24
C GLU A 133 17.76 19.42 -1.16
N ALA A 134 17.63 18.17 -1.62
CA ALA A 134 18.07 17.78 -2.97
C ALA A 134 17.28 18.46 -4.11
N ALA A 135 16.09 18.99 -3.84
CA ALA A 135 15.24 19.66 -4.83
C ALA A 135 15.38 21.19 -4.83
N SER A 136 16.17 21.76 -3.92
CA SER A 136 16.40 23.21 -3.76
C SER A 136 17.70 23.64 -4.42
#